data_AF-A0A066WRC0-F1
#
_entry.id   AF-A0A066WRC0-F1
#
_cell.length_a   1.000
_cell.length_b   1.000
_cell.length_c   1.000
_cell.angle_alpha   90.00
_cell.angle_beta   90.00
_cell.angle_gamma   90.00
#
_symmetry.space_group_name_H-M   'P 1'
#
loop_
_entity.id
_entity.type
_entity.pdbx_description
1 polymer ?
#
loop_
_entity_poly.entity_id
_entity_poly.type
_entity_poly.pdbx_seq_one_letter_code
_entity_poly.pdbx_strand_id
1 'polypeptide(L)'
;MQHLRAGPLLLSAPIFALVLWISLASAHVFALPPDVLAFRRDWHDALQPSARGADDPIDLSADSTGNVRRLLQLGLPSAPSVQSMPSNNPNYNVPQVRRDLLNVMAWAGDTGALQGDELDETVAAIMSAAARYFPEVPTRAMCRTLIADIKTESDFNTSLISGGRLDSGSSWGLLQVSPGGGSQELKLFKQHAQVARNTFSWAPTASSLGPLIDWQSGEQVDLDSLTNDDLFRPWINIHVAAWIQSNSARTSSQDPADWPNIAFAAANVRKQAQVGANPGTDQTASQLASARQQLKSQLQGAGLPRSVRTGLGTWVAGAATDGYGSYMQAGDDISRQYISTIAKAVSHLYGYTVSTAWFNGLQVNAGLVDYQ
;
A
#
# COMPACT_ATOMS: atom_id res chain seq x y z
N MET A 1 -66.98 -24.60 43.02
CA MET A 1 -66.81 -25.67 42.01
C MET A 1 -65.47 -25.46 41.32
N GLN A 2 -64.73 -26.56 41.20
CA GLN A 2 -63.48 -26.78 40.46
C GLN A 2 -62.16 -26.21 41.02
N HIS A 3 -61.36 -27.18 41.48
CA HIS A 3 -59.96 -27.15 41.88
C HIS A 3 -59.02 -26.85 40.70
N LEU A 4 -57.83 -26.32 40.99
CA LEU A 4 -56.56 -26.84 40.46
C LEU A 4 -55.42 -26.51 41.42
N ARG A 5 -54.68 -27.56 41.80
CA ARG A 5 -53.44 -27.54 42.60
C ARG A 5 -52.25 -27.32 41.66
N ALA A 6 -51.22 -26.61 42.14
CA ALA A 6 -49.84 -26.83 41.73
C ALA A 6 -48.92 -26.58 42.95
N GLY A 7 -48.11 -27.58 43.29
CA GLY A 7 -47.13 -27.55 44.38
C GLY A 7 -45.78 -26.94 43.96
N PRO A 8 -44.84 -26.78 44.91
CA PRO A 8 -43.58 -26.08 44.69
C PRO A 8 -42.49 -27.01 44.13
N LEU A 9 -41.67 -26.50 43.21
CA LEU A 9 -40.46 -27.17 42.73
C LEU A 9 -39.23 -26.63 43.48
N LEU A 10 -38.49 -27.58 44.04
CA LEU A 10 -37.24 -27.45 44.78
C LEU A 10 -36.05 -27.07 43.89
N LEU A 11 -35.13 -26.32 44.48
CA LEU A 11 -33.78 -26.03 43.99
C LEU A 11 -32.99 -27.32 43.68
N SER A 12 -32.27 -27.31 42.57
CA SER A 12 -30.90 -27.87 42.50
C SER A 12 -30.15 -27.34 41.28
N ALA A 13 -29.07 -26.61 41.53
CA ALA A 13 -27.93 -26.53 40.62
C ALA A 13 -26.82 -27.42 41.22
N PRO A 14 -25.90 -27.97 40.42
CA PRO A 14 -24.73 -27.14 40.13
C PRO A 14 -24.22 -27.22 38.69
N ILE A 15 -24.01 -26.01 38.18
CA ILE A 15 -22.98 -25.57 37.25
C ILE A 15 -21.65 -26.26 37.56
N PHE A 16 -21.33 -27.37 36.90
CA PHE A 16 -19.95 -27.89 36.88
C PHE A 16 -19.58 -28.70 35.62
N ALA A 17 -20.51 -28.91 34.67
CA ALA A 17 -20.23 -29.65 33.44
C ALA A 17 -19.99 -28.79 32.19
N LEU A 18 -20.15 -27.45 32.26
CA LEU A 18 -20.02 -26.58 31.07
C LEU A 18 -18.63 -25.93 30.92
N VAL A 19 -17.77 -25.98 31.95
CA VAL A 19 -16.43 -25.34 31.90
C VAL A 19 -15.36 -26.28 31.33
N LEU A 20 -15.60 -27.59 31.26
CA LEU A 20 -14.60 -28.55 30.77
C LEU A 20 -14.69 -28.87 29.27
N TRP A 21 -15.77 -28.47 28.59
CA TRP A 21 -15.92 -28.65 27.13
C TRP A 21 -15.50 -27.42 26.30
N ILE A 22 -15.37 -26.24 26.93
CA ILE A 22 -14.89 -25.04 26.23
C ILE A 22 -13.35 -25.02 26.16
N SER A 23 -12.64 -25.76 27.02
CA SER A 23 -11.16 -25.79 27.02
C SER A 23 -10.51 -26.76 26.03
N LEU A 24 -11.29 -27.57 25.29
CA LEU A 24 -10.77 -28.51 24.28
C LEU A 24 -11.12 -28.11 22.82
N ALA A 25 -11.91 -27.05 22.62
CA ALA A 25 -12.24 -26.52 21.30
C ALA A 25 -11.45 -25.26 20.91
N SER A 26 -10.48 -24.83 21.72
CA SER A 26 -9.72 -23.57 21.49
C SER A 26 -8.26 -23.77 21.05
N ALA A 27 -7.87 -24.96 20.62
CA ALA A 27 -6.49 -25.23 20.19
C ALA A 27 -6.32 -25.46 18.67
N HIS A 28 -7.37 -25.38 17.85
CA HIS A 28 -7.30 -25.73 16.41
C HIS A 28 -7.77 -24.61 15.45
N VAL A 29 -7.54 -23.35 15.81
CA VAL A 29 -7.65 -22.24 14.85
C VAL A 29 -6.36 -21.42 14.96
N PHE A 30 -5.66 -21.28 13.82
CA PHE A 30 -4.29 -20.76 13.64
C PHE A 30 -3.12 -21.75 13.81
N ALA A 31 -3.26 -22.96 13.26
CA ALA A 31 -2.08 -23.60 12.68
C ALA A 31 -1.83 -22.95 11.31
N LEU A 32 -0.77 -22.14 11.20
CA LEU A 32 -0.32 -21.64 9.90
C LEU A 32 -0.02 -22.84 8.98
N PRO A 33 -0.35 -22.75 7.68
CA PRO A 33 -0.01 -23.79 6.71
C PRO A 33 1.50 -24.14 6.80
N PRO A 34 1.90 -25.42 6.66
CA PRO A 34 3.31 -25.84 6.76
C PRO A 34 4.26 -25.07 5.83
N ASP A 35 3.74 -24.59 4.70
CA ASP A 35 4.36 -23.72 3.71
C ASP A 35 4.63 -22.29 4.20
N VAL A 36 3.81 -21.75 5.10
CA VAL A 36 4.05 -20.44 5.75
C VAL A 36 5.10 -20.55 6.86
N LEU A 37 5.20 -21.70 7.51
CA LEU A 37 6.24 -21.96 8.52
C LEU A 37 7.61 -22.29 7.90
N ALA A 38 7.63 -22.92 6.72
CA ALA A 38 8.86 -23.12 5.93
C ALA A 38 9.42 -21.78 5.44
N PHE A 39 8.58 -20.87 4.94
CA PHE A 39 8.98 -19.54 4.48
C PHE A 39 9.61 -18.67 5.59
N ARG A 40 9.13 -18.80 6.84
CA ARG A 40 9.69 -18.04 7.98
C ARG A 40 11.07 -18.56 8.42
N ARG A 41 11.40 -19.82 8.11
CA ARG A 41 12.68 -20.44 8.48
C ARG A 41 13.76 -20.14 7.43
N ASP A 42 13.43 -20.20 6.14
CA ASP A 42 14.33 -19.80 5.04
C ASP A 42 14.70 -18.30 5.08
N TRP A 43 13.79 -17.45 5.57
CA TRP A 43 14.05 -16.02 5.78
C TRP A 43 15.12 -15.74 6.84
N HIS A 44 15.28 -16.62 7.84
CA HIS A 44 16.24 -16.42 8.92
C HIS A 44 17.66 -16.81 8.52
N ASP A 45 17.80 -17.79 7.61
CA ASP A 45 19.08 -18.26 7.08
C ASP A 45 19.62 -17.32 5.97
N ALA A 46 18.75 -16.64 5.23
CA ALA A 46 19.13 -15.61 4.25
C ALA A 46 19.69 -14.31 4.88
N LEU A 47 19.56 -14.14 6.21
CA LEU A 47 20.06 -12.99 6.97
C LEU A 47 21.39 -13.26 7.69
N GLN A 48 21.95 -14.47 7.60
CA GLN A 48 23.30 -14.71 8.12
C GLN A 48 24.35 -14.35 7.07
N PRO A 49 25.26 -13.39 7.36
CA PRO A 49 26.39 -13.13 6.46
C PRO A 49 27.24 -14.40 6.40
N SER A 50 27.39 -14.95 5.20
CA SER A 50 28.39 -15.99 4.96
C SER A 50 29.77 -15.38 5.26
N ALA A 51 30.37 -15.84 6.36
CA ALA A 51 31.71 -15.47 6.74
C ALA A 51 32.69 -15.98 5.67
N ARG A 52 33.19 -15.08 4.82
CA ARG A 52 34.49 -15.18 4.13
C ARG A 52 34.86 -13.83 3.47
N GLY A 53 35.95 -13.25 3.95
CA GLY A 53 36.74 -12.24 3.24
C GLY A 53 36.53 -10.80 3.72
N ALA A 54 37.26 -10.42 4.76
CA ALA A 54 37.61 -9.03 5.04
C ALA A 54 38.53 -8.49 3.93
N ASP A 55 38.37 -7.22 3.55
CA ASP A 55 39.41 -6.18 3.68
C ASP A 55 38.93 -4.87 3.01
N ASP A 56 38.63 -3.88 3.87
CA ASP A 56 38.92 -2.43 3.76
C ASP A 56 37.86 -1.59 4.50
N PRO A 57 38.22 -0.82 5.54
CA PRO A 57 37.28 0.05 6.24
C PRO A 57 37.13 1.36 5.45
N ILE A 58 36.00 1.55 4.77
CA ILE A 58 35.66 2.85 4.20
C ILE A 58 35.00 3.72 5.29
N ASP A 59 35.69 4.81 5.59
CA ASP A 59 35.31 5.91 6.46
C ASP A 59 33.90 6.46 6.13
N LEU A 60 33.05 6.57 7.16
CA LEU A 60 31.64 6.98 7.08
C LEU A 60 31.43 8.44 7.55
N SER A 61 32.43 9.31 7.43
CA SER A 61 32.24 10.74 7.70
C SER A 61 31.71 11.50 6.46
N ALA A 62 30.41 11.82 6.53
CA ALA A 62 29.63 12.87 5.87
C ALA A 62 30.26 13.73 4.75
N ASP A 63 29.57 13.84 3.61
CA ASP A 63 29.19 15.15 3.03
C ASP A 63 27.98 15.00 2.06
N SER A 64 27.00 15.89 2.17
CA SER A 64 25.78 15.93 1.36
C SER A 64 26.04 16.27 -0.12
N THR A 65 27.26 16.68 -0.46
CA THR A 65 27.74 16.94 -1.82
C THR A 65 28.14 15.65 -2.56
N GLY A 66 28.36 14.53 -1.85
CA GLY A 66 28.80 13.26 -2.44
C GLY A 66 27.74 12.57 -3.30
N ASN A 67 26.46 12.85 -3.07
CA ASN A 67 25.36 12.25 -3.82
C ASN A 67 25.25 12.79 -5.26
N VAL A 68 25.65 14.05 -5.48
CA VAL A 68 25.62 14.69 -6.81
C VAL A 68 26.68 14.10 -7.74
N ARG A 69 27.87 13.77 -7.21
CA ARG A 69 28.95 13.15 -8.01
C ARG A 69 28.67 11.68 -8.35
N ARG A 70 27.93 10.96 -7.51
CA ARG A 70 27.59 9.54 -7.78
C ARG A 70 26.54 9.36 -8.87
N LEU A 71 25.61 10.31 -9.01
CA LEU A 71 24.60 10.30 -10.09
C LEU A 71 25.21 10.63 -11.46
N LEU A 72 26.18 11.54 -11.53
CA LEU A 72 26.93 11.82 -12.76
C LEU A 72 27.78 10.63 -13.25
N GLN A 73 28.18 9.72 -12.36
CA GLN A 73 28.98 8.54 -12.71
C GLN A 73 28.13 7.37 -13.27
N LEU A 74 26.80 7.53 -13.33
CA LEU A 74 25.84 6.51 -13.77
C LEU A 74 25.18 6.80 -15.13
N GLY A 75 25.62 7.85 -15.85
CA GLY A 75 25.19 8.12 -17.22
C GLY A 75 23.70 8.46 -17.40
N LEU A 76 23.04 8.96 -16.34
CA LEU A 76 21.69 9.52 -16.44
C LEU A 76 21.77 10.98 -16.92
N PRO A 77 20.99 11.38 -17.95
CA PRO A 77 20.78 12.80 -18.19
C PRO A 77 20.12 13.44 -16.96
N SER A 78 20.57 14.65 -16.65
CA SER A 78 20.20 15.40 -15.46
C SER A 78 18.74 15.87 -15.51
N ALA A 79 17.82 15.12 -14.90
CA ALA A 79 16.55 15.68 -14.42
C ALA A 79 16.80 16.48 -13.12
N PRO A 80 16.15 17.65 -12.89
CA PRO A 80 16.61 18.65 -11.92
C PRO A 80 16.28 18.37 -10.44
N SER A 81 15.43 17.39 -10.11
CA SER A 81 15.01 17.15 -8.72
C SER A 81 15.40 15.79 -8.21
N VAL A 82 16.54 15.73 -7.52
CA VAL A 82 16.92 14.57 -6.70
C VAL A 82 16.08 14.58 -5.43
N GLN A 83 14.80 14.22 -5.55
CA GLN A 83 14.08 13.71 -4.38
C GLN A 83 14.86 12.50 -3.88
N SER A 84 15.08 12.40 -2.58
CA SER A 84 15.65 11.17 -2.00
C SER A 84 14.76 10.01 -2.45
N MET A 85 15.33 9.03 -3.15
CA MET A 85 14.68 7.78 -3.49
C MET A 85 15.18 6.71 -2.51
N PRO A 86 14.76 6.73 -1.24
CA PRO A 86 15.27 5.79 -0.25
C PRO A 86 14.72 4.40 -0.52
N SER A 87 15.46 3.41 -0.05
CA SER A 87 15.05 2.01 -0.06
C SER A 87 15.24 1.46 1.34
N ASN A 88 14.21 0.79 1.86
CA ASN A 88 14.32 0.03 3.11
C ASN A 88 14.88 -1.39 2.86
N ASN A 89 15.22 -1.73 1.61
CA ASN A 89 15.94 -2.94 1.25
C ASN A 89 17.42 -2.64 0.93
N PRO A 90 18.37 -3.22 1.69
CA PRO A 90 19.78 -3.14 1.32
C PRO A 90 20.01 -3.63 -0.11
N ASN A 91 20.86 -2.93 -0.85
CA ASN A 91 21.26 -3.29 -2.22
C ASN A 91 20.08 -3.38 -3.21
N TYR A 92 19.03 -2.59 -2.99
CA TYR A 92 17.96 -2.41 -3.98
C TYR A 92 17.75 -0.91 -4.22
N ASN A 93 18.30 -0.40 -5.31
CA ASN A 93 18.30 0.99 -5.71
C ASN A 93 17.89 1.17 -7.19
N VAL A 94 17.94 2.41 -7.70
CA VAL A 94 17.54 2.78 -9.07
C VAL A 94 18.05 1.80 -10.14
N PRO A 95 19.36 1.46 -10.22
CA PRO A 95 19.86 0.42 -11.13
C PRO A 95 19.14 -0.94 -11.04
N GLN A 96 18.79 -1.42 -9.84
CA GLN A 96 18.07 -2.68 -9.70
C GLN A 96 16.61 -2.57 -10.16
N VAL A 97 15.95 -1.46 -9.88
CA VAL A 97 14.58 -1.20 -10.35
C VAL A 97 14.55 -1.14 -11.88
N ARG A 98 15.47 -0.39 -12.50
CA ARG A 98 15.61 -0.33 -13.97
C ARG A 98 15.82 -1.72 -14.56
N ARG A 99 16.70 -2.53 -13.97
CA ARG A 99 16.95 -3.89 -14.43
C ARG A 99 15.71 -4.78 -14.31
N ASP A 100 15.01 -4.73 -13.19
CA ASP A 100 13.76 -5.49 -13.01
C ASP A 100 12.71 -5.07 -14.04
N LEU A 101 12.54 -3.77 -14.30
CA LEU A 101 11.60 -3.24 -15.30
C LEU A 101 11.94 -3.74 -16.72
N LEU A 102 13.21 -3.62 -17.13
CA LEU A 102 13.68 -4.12 -18.44
C LEU A 102 13.50 -5.64 -18.57
N ASN A 103 13.73 -6.40 -17.48
CA ASN A 103 13.54 -7.85 -17.49
C ASN A 103 12.07 -8.24 -17.69
N VAL A 104 11.12 -7.56 -17.04
CA VAL A 104 9.68 -7.85 -17.25
C VAL A 104 9.23 -7.44 -18.64
N MET A 105 9.67 -6.28 -19.16
CA MET A 105 9.40 -5.88 -20.55
C MET A 105 9.91 -6.94 -21.54
N ALA A 106 11.14 -7.43 -21.36
CA ALA A 106 11.70 -8.48 -22.21
C ALA A 106 10.92 -9.80 -22.11
N TRP A 107 10.60 -10.23 -20.89
CA TRP A 107 9.81 -11.44 -20.64
C TRP A 107 8.41 -11.38 -21.27
N ALA A 108 7.81 -10.21 -21.26
CA ALA A 108 6.48 -9.99 -21.81
C ALA A 108 6.44 -9.84 -23.34
N GLY A 109 7.59 -9.62 -23.99
CA GLY A 109 7.66 -9.27 -25.42
C GLY A 109 7.55 -7.78 -25.71
N ASP A 110 7.54 -6.93 -24.68
CA ASP A 110 7.36 -5.46 -24.75
C ASP A 110 8.72 -4.73 -24.73
N THR A 111 9.77 -5.33 -25.30
CA THR A 111 11.10 -4.72 -25.31
C THR A 111 11.06 -3.39 -26.06
N GLY A 112 11.48 -2.31 -25.39
CA GLY A 112 11.48 -0.98 -25.96
C GLY A 112 10.15 -0.23 -25.87
N ALA A 113 9.16 -0.75 -25.13
CA ALA A 113 7.94 0.00 -24.83
C ALA A 113 8.22 1.28 -24.01
N LEU A 114 9.22 1.24 -23.13
CA LEU A 114 9.76 2.41 -22.40
C LEU A 114 11.23 2.61 -22.76
N GLN A 115 11.61 3.83 -23.14
CA GLN A 115 12.98 4.19 -23.52
C GLN A 115 13.33 5.62 -23.09
N GLY A 116 14.63 5.94 -23.02
CA GLY A 116 15.11 7.30 -22.73
C GLY A 116 14.51 7.90 -21.47
N ASP A 117 14.05 9.14 -21.55
CA ASP A 117 13.52 9.90 -20.41
C ASP A 117 12.25 9.26 -19.82
N GLU A 118 11.40 8.63 -20.65
CA GLU A 118 10.18 7.95 -20.16
C GLU A 118 10.54 6.73 -19.28
N LEU A 119 11.57 5.98 -19.66
CA LEU A 119 12.07 4.87 -18.84
C LEU A 119 12.63 5.40 -17.51
N ASP A 120 13.35 6.52 -17.55
CA ASP A 120 14.01 7.10 -16.38
C ASP A 120 12.99 7.65 -15.39
N GLU A 121 11.99 8.36 -15.90
CA GLU A 121 10.84 8.83 -15.13
C GLU A 121 10.06 7.66 -14.51
N THR A 122 9.80 6.60 -15.30
CA THR A 122 9.08 5.41 -14.81
C THR A 122 9.83 4.74 -13.66
N VAL A 123 11.14 4.54 -13.79
CA VAL A 123 11.98 3.94 -12.73
C VAL A 123 11.98 4.80 -11.47
N ALA A 124 12.11 6.12 -11.62
CA ALA A 124 12.09 7.06 -10.51
C ALA A 124 10.72 7.07 -9.80
N ALA A 125 9.64 7.09 -10.57
CA ALA A 125 8.27 7.07 -10.06
C ALA A 125 7.96 5.79 -9.28
N ILE A 126 8.34 4.62 -9.80
CA ILE A 126 8.18 3.33 -9.10
C ILE A 126 8.88 3.34 -7.74
N MET A 127 10.14 3.80 -7.71
CA MET A 127 10.93 3.81 -6.49
C MET A 127 10.41 4.84 -5.48
N SER A 128 10.05 6.04 -5.97
CA SER A 128 9.44 7.12 -5.18
C SER A 128 8.12 6.67 -4.56
N ALA A 129 7.19 6.14 -5.36
CA ALA A 129 5.88 5.67 -4.90
C ALA A 129 5.99 4.52 -3.89
N ALA A 130 6.89 3.56 -4.12
CA ALA A 130 7.13 2.46 -3.19
C ALA A 130 7.58 2.98 -1.81
N ALA A 131 8.54 3.90 -1.77
CA ALA A 131 9.05 4.47 -0.53
C ALA A 131 8.02 5.38 0.17
N ARG A 132 7.30 6.19 -0.61
CA ARG A 132 6.40 7.23 -0.11
C ARG A 132 5.09 6.67 0.43
N TYR A 133 4.48 5.71 -0.28
CA TYR A 133 3.15 5.22 0.03
C TYR A 133 3.14 3.86 0.74
N PHE A 134 4.24 3.10 0.68
CA PHE A 134 4.36 1.77 1.30
C PHE A 134 5.65 1.63 2.14
N PRO A 135 5.94 2.54 3.07
CA PRO A 135 7.21 2.55 3.82
C PRO A 135 7.44 1.29 4.67
N GLU A 136 6.38 0.55 5.01
CA GLU A 136 6.44 -0.70 5.77
C GLU A 136 6.75 -1.93 4.92
N VAL A 137 6.52 -1.83 3.60
CA VAL A 137 6.71 -2.94 2.67
C VAL A 137 8.17 -2.91 2.20
N PRO A 138 8.85 -4.07 2.09
CA PRO A 138 10.16 -4.12 1.47
C PRO A 138 10.14 -3.42 0.10
N THR A 139 10.96 -2.38 -0.11
CA THR A 139 11.02 -1.59 -1.35
C THR A 139 11.15 -2.47 -2.58
N ARG A 140 11.94 -3.55 -2.53
CA ARG A 140 12.03 -4.55 -3.62
C ARG A 140 10.69 -5.20 -3.92
N ALA A 141 9.97 -5.63 -2.90
CA ALA A 141 8.66 -6.27 -3.08
C ALA A 141 7.66 -5.29 -3.72
N MET A 142 7.62 -4.05 -3.24
CA MET A 142 6.68 -3.06 -3.76
C MET A 142 7.05 -2.58 -5.18
N CYS A 143 8.33 -2.30 -5.46
CA CYS A 143 8.75 -1.92 -6.82
C CYS A 143 8.42 -3.01 -7.84
N ARG A 144 8.69 -4.28 -7.51
CA ARG A 144 8.36 -5.41 -8.39
C ARG A 144 6.86 -5.60 -8.57
N THR A 145 6.08 -5.26 -7.54
CA THR A 145 4.61 -5.26 -7.62
C THR A 145 4.12 -4.17 -8.56
N LEU A 146 4.62 -2.93 -8.44
CA LEU A 146 4.28 -1.83 -9.35
C LEU A 146 4.69 -2.12 -10.80
N ILE A 147 5.88 -2.68 -11.03
CA ILE A 147 6.32 -3.11 -12.38
C ILE A 147 5.34 -4.13 -12.97
N ALA A 148 4.95 -5.13 -12.17
CA ALA A 148 4.01 -6.16 -12.59
C ALA A 148 2.59 -5.62 -12.83
N ASP A 149 2.19 -4.62 -12.05
CA ASP A 149 0.91 -3.92 -12.22
C ASP A 149 0.90 -3.12 -13.53
N ILE A 150 1.95 -2.33 -13.79
CA ILE A 150 2.12 -1.60 -15.07
C ILE A 150 2.04 -2.57 -16.26
N LYS A 151 2.71 -3.72 -16.18
CA LYS A 151 2.61 -4.77 -17.22
C LYS A 151 1.18 -5.25 -17.42
N THR A 152 0.42 -5.38 -16.33
CA THR A 152 -0.95 -5.94 -16.38
C THR A 152 -1.94 -4.92 -16.91
N GLU A 153 -1.76 -3.66 -16.55
CA GLU A 153 -2.69 -2.56 -16.89
C GLU A 153 -2.46 -2.00 -18.29
N SER A 154 -1.20 -1.89 -18.74
CA SER A 154 -0.90 -1.13 -19.96
C SER A 154 0.09 -1.75 -20.94
N ASP A 155 0.64 -2.92 -20.65
CA ASP A 155 1.79 -3.45 -21.42
C ASP A 155 2.92 -2.41 -21.53
N PHE A 156 3.10 -1.60 -20.47
CA PHE A 156 4.05 -0.48 -20.40
C PHE A 156 3.80 0.68 -21.37
N ASN A 157 2.63 0.76 -22.00
CA ASN A 157 2.27 1.86 -22.89
C ASN A 157 1.80 3.10 -22.10
N THR A 158 2.65 4.13 -22.05
CA THR A 158 2.40 5.42 -21.37
C THR A 158 1.20 6.16 -21.93
N SER A 159 0.84 5.92 -23.20
CA SER A 159 -0.25 6.59 -23.91
C SER A 159 -1.54 5.77 -24.00
N LEU A 160 -1.60 4.59 -23.36
CA LEU A 160 -2.77 3.73 -23.47
C LEU A 160 -4.02 4.39 -22.88
N ILE A 161 -5.07 4.44 -23.69
CA ILE A 161 -6.42 4.78 -23.24
C ILE A 161 -7.29 3.55 -23.45
N SER A 162 -7.75 2.93 -22.37
CA SER A 162 -8.75 1.87 -22.46
C SER A 162 -10.17 2.45 -22.46
N GLY A 163 -11.06 1.79 -23.21
CA GLY A 163 -12.48 2.11 -23.24
C GLY A 163 -13.10 1.92 -21.86
N GLY A 164 -14.05 2.78 -21.50
CA GLY A 164 -14.58 2.79 -20.15
C GLY A 164 -15.36 1.53 -19.80
N ARG A 165 -15.20 1.08 -18.55
CA ARG A 165 -16.18 0.18 -17.92
C ARG A 165 -17.52 0.92 -17.94
N LEU A 166 -18.63 0.21 -18.12
CA LEU A 166 -19.97 0.74 -18.42
C LEU A 166 -20.43 1.94 -17.56
N ASP A 167 -19.83 2.15 -16.40
CA ASP A 167 -20.07 3.22 -15.43
C ASP A 167 -18.85 4.11 -15.11
N SER A 168 -17.62 3.68 -15.42
CA SER A 168 -16.38 4.20 -14.82
C SER A 168 -15.67 5.28 -15.66
N GLY A 169 -15.98 5.38 -16.96
CA GLY A 169 -15.23 6.23 -17.88
C GLY A 169 -13.90 5.61 -18.32
N SER A 170 -13.13 6.31 -19.17
CA SER A 170 -11.86 5.82 -19.73
C SER A 170 -10.76 5.71 -18.66
N SER A 171 -9.75 4.88 -18.91
CA SER A 171 -8.57 4.71 -18.03
C SER A 171 -7.28 4.94 -18.82
N TRP A 172 -6.34 5.67 -18.25
CA TRP A 172 -5.25 6.35 -18.98
C TRP A 172 -3.87 5.97 -18.40
N GLY A 173 -2.90 5.78 -19.28
CA GLY A 173 -1.49 5.62 -18.95
C GLY A 173 -1.11 4.29 -18.29
N LEU A 174 0.04 4.28 -17.61
CA LEU A 174 0.73 3.05 -17.20
C LEU A 174 -0.06 2.15 -16.24
N LEU A 175 -0.74 2.75 -15.27
CA LEU A 175 -1.56 2.08 -14.27
C LEU A 175 -3.07 2.32 -14.48
N GLN A 176 -3.44 2.75 -15.70
CA GLN A 176 -4.84 2.89 -16.12
C GLN A 176 -5.67 3.71 -15.11
N VAL A 177 -5.22 4.93 -14.83
CA VAL A 177 -5.90 5.88 -13.95
C VAL A 177 -7.07 6.53 -14.69
N SER A 178 -8.25 6.58 -14.06
CA SER A 178 -9.43 7.26 -14.57
C SER A 178 -9.38 8.78 -14.30
N PRO A 179 -9.40 9.63 -15.34
CA PRO A 179 -9.47 11.07 -15.17
C PRO A 179 -10.84 11.58 -14.68
N GLY A 180 -11.92 10.80 -14.88
CA GLY A 180 -13.30 11.21 -14.59
C GLY A 180 -14.34 10.19 -15.06
N GLY A 181 -15.60 10.36 -14.63
CA GLY A 181 -16.68 9.38 -14.84
C GLY A 181 -17.12 8.77 -13.51
N GLY A 182 -17.32 7.46 -13.46
CA GLY A 182 -17.66 6.73 -12.24
C GLY A 182 -16.52 6.59 -11.23
N SER A 183 -15.25 6.55 -11.67
CA SER A 183 -14.11 6.25 -10.76
C SER A 183 -13.34 7.50 -10.27
N GLN A 184 -13.27 8.59 -11.04
CA GLN A 184 -12.80 9.93 -10.63
C GLN A 184 -11.43 9.98 -9.90
N GLU A 185 -10.49 9.10 -10.21
CA GLU A 185 -9.24 8.91 -9.48
C GLU A 185 -8.32 10.14 -9.50
N LEU A 186 -8.11 10.76 -10.69
CA LEU A 186 -7.34 12.00 -10.77
C LEU A 186 -8.00 13.11 -9.95
N LYS A 187 -9.33 13.24 -10.03
CA LYS A 187 -10.07 14.24 -9.26
C LYS A 187 -9.97 14.00 -7.76
N LEU A 188 -10.08 12.74 -7.32
CA LEU A 188 -9.90 12.35 -5.92
C LEU A 188 -8.50 12.75 -5.42
N PHE A 189 -7.45 12.46 -6.20
CA PHE A 189 -6.09 12.85 -5.88
C PHE A 189 -5.95 14.37 -5.78
N LYS A 190 -6.44 15.12 -6.79
CA LYS A 190 -6.41 16.59 -6.77
C LYS A 190 -7.08 17.19 -5.54
N GLN A 191 -8.22 16.61 -5.12
CA GLN A 191 -9.02 17.14 -4.02
C GLN A 191 -8.47 16.81 -2.63
N HIS A 192 -7.75 15.71 -2.48
CA HIS A 192 -7.46 15.15 -1.15
C HIS A 192 -5.99 14.82 -0.89
N ALA A 193 -5.15 14.72 -1.91
CA ALA A 193 -3.75 14.42 -1.71
C ALA A 193 -3.01 15.61 -1.10
N GLN A 194 -2.09 15.35 -0.17
CA GLN A 194 -1.15 16.32 0.40
C GLN A 194 0.21 16.13 -0.27
N VAL A 195 0.69 17.15 -0.97
CA VAL A 195 1.97 17.09 -1.71
C VAL A 195 3.08 17.93 -1.09
N ALA A 196 2.82 18.78 -0.09
CA ALA A 196 3.86 19.62 0.51
C ALA A 196 4.74 18.88 1.52
N ARG A 197 4.25 17.76 2.07
CA ARG A 197 4.95 16.92 3.05
C ARG A 197 4.53 15.47 2.84
N ASN A 198 5.36 14.54 3.29
CA ASN A 198 4.95 13.15 3.40
C ASN A 198 4.39 12.89 4.81
N THR A 199 3.12 12.56 4.91
CA THR A 199 2.40 12.43 6.18
C THR A 199 1.72 11.08 6.29
N PHE A 200 1.60 10.60 7.53
CA PHE A 200 0.92 9.36 7.85
C PHE A 200 -0.07 9.63 8.97
N SER A 201 -1.32 9.21 8.81
CA SER A 201 -2.35 9.49 9.83
C SER A 201 -2.05 8.83 11.18
N TRP A 202 -1.27 7.75 11.18
CA TRP A 202 -0.83 7.01 12.37
C TRP A 202 0.47 7.54 12.97
N ALA A 203 1.17 8.47 12.30
CA ALA A 203 2.39 9.09 12.82
C ALA A 203 2.12 10.55 13.24
N PRO A 204 2.74 11.03 14.33
CA PRO A 204 2.56 12.41 14.78
C PRO A 204 3.36 13.41 13.93
N THR A 205 4.40 12.95 13.23
CA THR A 205 5.33 13.78 12.46
C THR A 205 5.37 13.33 11.00
N ALA A 206 5.65 14.30 10.13
CA ALA A 206 5.94 14.02 8.72
C ALA A 206 7.23 13.20 8.60
N SER A 207 7.33 12.41 7.55
CA SER A 207 8.56 11.68 7.22
C SER A 207 9.62 12.62 6.63
N SER A 208 10.85 12.12 6.50
CA SER A 208 11.96 12.83 5.88
C SER A 208 11.88 12.94 4.35
N LEU A 209 10.86 12.34 3.70
CA LEU A 209 10.70 12.38 2.24
C LEU A 209 10.30 13.76 1.70
N GLY A 210 9.74 14.62 2.54
CA GLY A 210 9.40 15.99 2.17
C GLY A 210 8.27 16.11 1.12
N PRO A 211 8.24 17.20 0.35
CA PRO A 211 7.23 17.42 -0.69
C PRO A 211 7.32 16.38 -1.82
N LEU A 212 6.21 16.12 -2.51
CA LEU A 212 6.22 15.41 -3.78
C LEU A 212 6.65 16.38 -4.87
N ILE A 213 7.83 16.15 -5.44
CA ILE A 213 8.40 17.00 -6.48
C ILE A 213 8.02 16.44 -7.85
N ASP A 214 7.58 17.29 -8.76
CA ASP A 214 7.28 16.94 -10.13
C ASP A 214 8.58 16.66 -10.90
N TRP A 215 8.64 15.51 -11.58
CA TRP A 215 9.83 15.06 -12.29
C TRP A 215 10.32 16.05 -13.36
N GLN A 216 9.39 16.68 -14.07
CA GLN A 216 9.71 17.52 -15.22
C GLN A 216 10.10 18.93 -14.78
N SER A 217 9.34 19.53 -13.86
CA SER A 217 9.59 20.91 -13.42
C SER A 217 10.65 21.01 -12.32
N GLY A 218 10.83 19.95 -11.53
CA GLY A 218 11.65 19.96 -10.32
C GLY A 218 11.06 20.76 -9.16
N GLU A 219 9.81 21.24 -9.31
CA GLU A 219 9.05 21.97 -8.29
C GLU A 219 8.05 21.04 -7.61
N GLN A 220 7.47 21.46 -6.48
CA GLN A 220 6.37 20.71 -5.87
C GLN A 220 5.23 20.53 -6.90
N VAL A 221 4.66 19.33 -6.96
CA VAL A 221 3.49 19.06 -7.81
C VAL A 221 2.39 20.07 -7.50
N ASP A 222 1.90 20.77 -8.53
CA ASP A 222 0.73 21.63 -8.47
C ASP A 222 -0.51 20.79 -8.78
N LEU A 223 -1.24 20.41 -7.73
CA LEU A 223 -2.43 19.57 -7.86
C LEU A 223 -3.52 20.25 -8.69
N ASP A 224 -3.71 21.55 -8.55
CA ASP A 224 -4.81 22.27 -9.19
C ASP A 224 -4.59 22.35 -10.71
N SER A 225 -3.32 22.46 -11.14
CA SER A 225 -2.96 22.53 -12.55
C SER A 225 -3.01 21.17 -13.28
N LEU A 226 -3.06 20.04 -12.58
CA LEU A 226 -3.07 18.71 -13.23
C LEU A 226 -4.27 18.54 -14.16
N THR A 227 -3.99 18.07 -15.37
CA THR A 227 -4.95 17.77 -16.44
C THR A 227 -5.00 16.27 -16.71
N ASN A 228 -5.92 15.82 -17.57
CA ASN A 228 -5.99 14.41 -17.96
C ASN A 228 -4.73 13.98 -18.72
N ASP A 229 -4.14 14.87 -19.52
CA ASP A 229 -2.93 14.57 -20.30
C ASP A 229 -1.72 14.31 -19.39
N ASP A 230 -1.72 14.86 -18.17
CA ASP A 230 -0.70 14.53 -17.18
C ASP A 230 -0.73 13.04 -16.77
N LEU A 231 -1.84 12.32 -16.99
CA LEU A 231 -1.90 10.87 -16.75
C LEU A 231 -1.07 10.06 -17.76
N PHE A 232 -0.60 10.65 -18.86
CA PHE A 232 0.36 10.00 -19.75
C PHE A 232 1.81 10.11 -19.25
N ARG A 233 2.07 10.99 -18.27
CA ARG A 233 3.38 11.15 -17.66
C ARG A 233 3.59 10.07 -16.60
N PRO A 234 4.62 9.20 -16.71
CA PRO A 234 4.82 8.11 -15.77
C PRO A 234 4.81 8.54 -14.30
N TRP A 235 5.41 9.69 -13.98
CA TRP A 235 5.48 10.20 -12.62
C TRP A 235 4.11 10.45 -12.01
N ILE A 236 3.27 11.24 -12.68
CA ILE A 236 1.93 11.57 -12.19
C ILE A 236 1.05 10.32 -12.15
N ASN A 237 1.04 9.53 -13.23
CA ASN A 237 0.21 8.33 -13.32
C ASN A 237 0.49 7.35 -12.17
N ILE A 238 1.76 7.04 -11.92
CA ILE A 238 2.16 6.09 -10.89
C ILE A 238 1.90 6.64 -9.49
N HIS A 239 2.14 7.93 -9.26
CA HIS A 239 1.87 8.55 -7.96
C HIS A 239 0.38 8.59 -7.62
N VAL A 240 -0.49 8.93 -8.58
CA VAL A 240 -1.95 8.91 -8.38
C VAL A 240 -2.42 7.50 -8.04
N ALA A 241 -2.08 6.51 -8.89
CA ALA A 241 -2.45 5.12 -8.70
C ALA A 241 -1.98 4.57 -7.34
N ALA A 242 -0.68 4.70 -7.04
CA ALA A 242 -0.10 4.16 -5.81
C ALA A 242 -0.65 4.83 -4.54
N TRP A 243 -0.98 6.13 -4.59
CA TRP A 243 -1.62 6.82 -3.48
C TRP A 243 -3.02 6.26 -3.20
N ILE A 244 -3.84 6.03 -4.24
CA ILE A 244 -5.18 5.45 -4.11
C ILE A 244 -5.08 4.02 -3.60
N GLN A 245 -4.28 3.16 -4.25
CA GLN A 245 -4.12 1.76 -3.84
C GLN A 245 -3.64 1.66 -2.39
N SER A 246 -2.69 2.51 -1.97
CA SER A 246 -2.19 2.55 -0.59
C SER A 246 -3.30 2.93 0.40
N ASN A 247 -4.03 4.03 0.16
CA ASN A 247 -5.10 4.46 1.05
C ASN A 247 -6.26 3.45 1.12
N SER A 248 -6.62 2.83 0.00
CA SER A 248 -7.57 1.72 -0.02
C SER A 248 -7.08 0.54 0.81
N ALA A 249 -5.83 0.10 0.65
CA ALA A 249 -5.29 -1.00 1.46
C ALA A 249 -5.31 -0.70 2.98
N ARG A 250 -4.98 0.53 3.36
CA ARG A 250 -4.84 0.95 4.78
C ARG A 250 -6.17 1.19 5.47
N THR A 251 -7.18 1.57 4.71
CA THR A 251 -8.55 1.73 5.18
C THR A 251 -9.35 0.43 5.07
N SER A 252 -8.71 -0.71 4.79
CA SER A 252 -9.39 -1.99 4.59
C SER A 252 -10.45 -1.91 3.49
N SER A 253 -10.08 -1.29 2.35
CA SER A 253 -10.93 -1.07 1.18
C SER A 253 -12.18 -0.24 1.47
N GLN A 254 -12.07 0.77 2.33
CA GLN A 254 -13.15 1.74 2.56
C GLN A 254 -13.34 2.60 1.31
N ASP A 255 -14.59 2.93 1.00
CA ASP A 255 -14.93 3.94 -0.01
C ASP A 255 -14.18 5.26 0.25
N PRO A 256 -13.52 5.85 -0.78
CA PRO A 256 -12.86 7.15 -0.64
C PRO A 256 -13.74 8.28 -0.10
N ALA A 257 -15.06 8.23 -0.27
CA ALA A 257 -15.99 9.20 0.29
C ALA A 257 -15.96 9.28 1.83
N ASP A 258 -15.51 8.22 2.50
CA ASP A 258 -15.38 8.16 3.96
C ASP A 258 -13.98 8.53 4.48
N TRP A 259 -12.98 8.66 3.60
CA TRP A 259 -11.62 9.05 4.01
C TRP A 259 -11.55 10.39 4.76
N PRO A 260 -12.38 11.42 4.47
CA PRO A 260 -12.43 12.63 5.28
C PRO A 260 -12.75 12.37 6.77
N ASN A 261 -13.63 11.39 7.07
CA ASN A 261 -13.98 11.04 8.44
C ASN A 261 -12.80 10.39 9.18
N ILE A 262 -12.04 9.55 8.48
CA ILE A 262 -10.82 8.94 9.00
C ILE A 262 -9.76 10.01 9.27
N ALA A 263 -9.56 10.92 8.33
CA ALA A 263 -8.60 12.03 8.46
C ALA A 263 -8.94 12.92 9.67
N PHE A 264 -10.23 13.30 9.81
CA PHE A 264 -10.71 14.07 10.96
C PHE A 264 -10.52 13.32 12.29
N ALA A 265 -10.89 12.04 12.35
CA ALA A 265 -10.71 11.23 13.57
C ALA A 265 -9.23 11.10 13.95
N ALA A 266 -8.33 10.93 12.97
CA ALA A 266 -6.89 10.86 13.20
C ALA A 266 -6.32 12.20 13.70
N ALA A 267 -6.79 13.32 13.14
CA ALA A 267 -6.43 14.66 13.62
C ALA A 267 -6.89 14.88 15.07
N ASN A 268 -8.09 14.42 15.43
CA ASN A 268 -8.59 14.49 16.81
C ASN A 268 -7.71 13.67 17.77
N VAL A 269 -7.31 12.44 17.40
CA VAL A 269 -6.37 11.64 18.21
C VAL A 269 -5.06 12.38 18.46
N ARG A 270 -4.48 13.00 17.43
CA ARG A 270 -3.24 13.79 17.57
C ARG A 270 -3.43 14.98 18.50
N LYS A 271 -4.54 15.72 18.34
CA LYS A 271 -4.90 16.84 19.21
C LYS A 271 -5.01 16.41 20.67
N GLN A 272 -5.75 15.33 20.96
CA GLN A 272 -5.90 14.84 22.34
C GLN A 272 -4.58 14.33 22.93
N ALA A 273 -3.73 13.69 22.13
CA ALA A 273 -2.42 13.23 22.57
C ALA A 273 -1.49 14.38 22.95
N GLN A 274 -1.55 15.52 22.23
CA GLN A 274 -0.81 16.73 22.57
C GLN A 274 -1.32 17.38 23.85
N VAL A 275 -2.64 17.45 24.05
CA VAL A 275 -3.24 17.99 25.29
C VAL A 275 -2.86 17.13 26.51
N GLY A 276 -2.85 15.80 26.37
CA GLY A 276 -2.46 14.86 27.43
C GLY A 276 -0.99 14.88 27.83
N ALA A 277 -0.12 15.52 27.04
CA ALA A 277 1.28 15.76 27.43
C ALA A 277 1.43 16.87 28.49
N ASN A 278 0.36 17.62 28.79
CA ASN A 278 0.27 18.54 29.93
C ASN A 278 -0.53 17.87 31.07
N PRO A 279 0.14 17.34 32.11
CA PRO A 279 -0.51 16.55 33.15
C PRO A 279 -1.41 17.44 34.03
N GLY A 280 -2.69 17.07 34.17
CA GLY A 280 -3.61 17.82 35.03
C GLY A 280 -4.94 17.17 35.39
N THR A 281 -5.58 16.35 34.55
CA THR A 281 -6.89 15.76 34.88
C THR A 281 -7.17 14.40 34.20
N ASP A 282 -7.88 13.51 34.90
CA ASP A 282 -8.36 12.20 34.40
C ASP A 282 -9.25 12.31 33.15
N GLN A 283 -9.85 13.48 32.92
CA GLN A 283 -10.66 13.78 31.73
C GLN A 283 -9.87 13.67 30.42
N THR A 284 -8.58 14.01 30.43
CA THR A 284 -7.74 14.00 29.22
C THR A 284 -7.42 12.57 28.75
N ALA A 285 -7.25 11.63 29.68
CA ALA A 285 -7.04 10.22 29.35
C ALA A 285 -8.30 9.58 28.73
N SER A 286 -9.48 9.90 29.28
CA SER A 286 -10.77 9.45 28.76
C SER A 286 -11.03 9.99 27.34
N GLN A 287 -10.76 11.27 27.08
CA GLN A 287 -10.91 11.88 25.77
C GLN A 287 -9.99 11.25 24.71
N LEU A 288 -8.74 10.97 25.05
CA LEU A 288 -7.83 10.27 24.15
C LEU A 288 -8.30 8.84 23.85
N ALA A 289 -8.81 8.13 24.85
CA ALA A 289 -9.37 6.79 24.67
C ALA A 289 -10.58 6.81 23.73
N SER A 290 -11.53 7.74 23.91
CA SER A 290 -12.68 7.92 23.03
C SER A 290 -12.27 8.27 21.60
N ALA A 291 -11.31 9.18 21.41
CA ALA A 291 -10.81 9.54 20.10
C ALA A 291 -10.17 8.34 19.38
N ARG A 292 -9.38 7.53 20.09
CA ARG A 292 -8.79 6.28 19.56
C ARG A 292 -9.85 5.26 19.17
N GLN A 293 -10.90 5.12 19.97
CA GLN A 293 -12.01 4.21 19.67
C GLN A 293 -12.79 4.66 18.43
N GLN A 294 -13.03 5.96 18.27
CA GLN A 294 -13.65 6.52 17.06
C GLN A 294 -12.77 6.30 15.83
N LEU A 295 -11.46 6.57 15.91
CA LEU A 295 -10.56 6.29 14.78
C LEU A 295 -10.57 4.79 14.42
N LYS A 296 -10.55 3.91 15.43
CA LYS A 296 -10.63 2.46 15.22
C LYS A 296 -11.92 2.03 14.52
N SER A 297 -13.06 2.66 14.82
CA SER A 297 -14.33 2.35 14.15
C SER A 297 -14.33 2.84 12.70
N GLN A 298 -13.79 4.04 12.43
CA GLN A 298 -13.68 4.60 11.09
C GLN A 298 -12.73 3.78 10.19
N LEU A 299 -11.71 3.15 10.78
CA LEU A 299 -10.75 2.31 10.06
C LEU A 299 -11.25 0.89 9.77
N GLN A 300 -12.47 0.51 10.16
CA GLN A 300 -12.96 -0.86 9.92
C GLN A 300 -13.04 -1.21 8.44
N GLY A 301 -13.36 -0.24 7.57
CA GLY A 301 -13.41 -0.51 6.14
C GLY A 301 -14.53 -1.47 5.77
N ALA A 302 -14.27 -2.20 4.70
CA ALA A 302 -14.94 -3.44 4.34
C ALA A 302 -14.59 -4.64 5.26
N GLY A 303 -13.74 -4.45 6.27
CA GLY A 303 -13.20 -5.55 7.08
C GLY A 303 -12.15 -6.40 6.37
N LEU A 304 -11.68 -5.98 5.19
CA LEU A 304 -10.62 -6.70 4.47
C LEU A 304 -9.26 -6.56 5.18
N PRO A 305 -8.34 -7.54 5.00
CA PRO A 305 -6.98 -7.42 5.53
C PRO A 305 -6.28 -6.14 5.06
N ARG A 306 -5.43 -5.54 5.88
CA ARG A 306 -4.64 -4.36 5.46
C ARG A 306 -3.36 -4.83 4.80
N SER A 307 -3.43 -5.05 3.49
CA SER A 307 -2.31 -5.58 2.71
C SER A 307 -2.29 -4.99 1.31
N VAL A 308 -1.14 -5.08 0.64
CA VAL A 308 -1.00 -4.65 -0.76
C VAL A 308 -2.07 -5.30 -1.65
N ARG A 309 -2.43 -6.58 -1.41
CA ARG A 309 -3.50 -7.25 -2.17
C ARG A 309 -4.83 -6.50 -2.14
N THR A 310 -5.13 -5.89 -1.00
CA THR A 310 -6.40 -5.18 -0.77
C THR A 310 -6.45 -3.84 -1.48
N GLY A 311 -5.28 -3.24 -1.74
CA GLY A 311 -5.16 -2.02 -2.55
C GLY A 311 -5.03 -2.28 -4.04
N LEU A 312 -4.42 -3.40 -4.45
CA LEU A 312 -4.20 -3.73 -5.85
C LEU A 312 -5.53 -3.86 -6.61
N GLY A 313 -5.65 -3.11 -7.69
CA GLY A 313 -6.84 -3.16 -8.54
C GLY A 313 -8.11 -2.72 -7.81
N THR A 314 -8.05 -1.72 -6.93
CA THR A 314 -9.25 -1.16 -6.31
C THR A 314 -10.25 -0.58 -7.32
N TRP A 315 -9.78 -0.21 -8.52
CA TRP A 315 -10.64 0.10 -9.67
C TRP A 315 -11.06 -1.15 -10.47
N VAL A 316 -10.35 -2.28 -10.31
CA VAL A 316 -10.67 -3.57 -10.93
C VAL A 316 -11.78 -4.31 -10.19
N ALA A 317 -11.69 -4.36 -8.85
CA ALA A 317 -12.59 -5.05 -7.94
C ALA A 317 -13.60 -4.13 -7.23
N GLY A 318 -13.35 -2.82 -7.18
CA GLY A 318 -14.15 -1.88 -6.38
C GLY A 318 -13.84 -1.96 -4.88
N ALA A 319 -14.14 -0.88 -4.17
CA ALA A 319 -14.06 -0.82 -2.72
C ALA A 319 -15.25 -1.59 -2.11
N ALA A 320 -15.09 -2.88 -1.85
CA ALA A 320 -16.20 -3.75 -1.47
C ALA A 320 -16.61 -3.56 0.00
N THR A 321 -17.32 -2.48 0.37
CA THR A 321 -17.70 -2.16 1.76
C THR A 321 -18.53 -3.23 2.47
N ASP A 322 -19.17 -4.15 1.75
CA ASP A 322 -19.96 -5.28 2.26
C ASP A 322 -19.43 -6.66 1.81
N GLY A 323 -18.27 -6.70 1.15
CA GLY A 323 -17.68 -7.89 0.56
C GLY A 323 -18.25 -8.27 -0.82
N TYR A 324 -19.29 -7.61 -1.32
CA TYR A 324 -19.80 -7.75 -2.68
C TYR A 324 -18.92 -6.94 -3.64
N GLY A 325 -18.45 -7.55 -4.74
CA GLY A 325 -17.43 -7.01 -5.63
C GLY A 325 -15.98 -7.27 -5.18
N SER A 326 -15.75 -7.74 -3.95
CA SER A 326 -14.40 -8.00 -3.44
C SER A 326 -13.68 -9.09 -4.24
N TYR A 327 -12.35 -8.99 -4.36
CA TYR A 327 -11.48 -10.09 -4.84
C TYR A 327 -11.60 -11.41 -4.05
N MET A 328 -12.27 -11.37 -2.90
CA MET A 328 -12.58 -12.55 -2.08
C MET A 328 -13.91 -13.23 -2.44
N GLN A 329 -14.74 -12.62 -3.29
CA GLN A 329 -16.05 -13.15 -3.65
C GLN A 329 -15.94 -14.33 -4.63
N ALA A 330 -16.75 -15.37 -4.39
CA ALA A 330 -16.92 -16.46 -5.35
C ALA A 330 -17.60 -15.91 -6.62
N GLY A 331 -16.94 -16.03 -7.78
CA GLY A 331 -17.40 -15.51 -9.07
C GLY A 331 -16.73 -14.22 -9.54
N ASP A 332 -15.89 -13.57 -8.72
CA ASP A 332 -15.03 -12.48 -9.19
C ASP A 332 -13.83 -13.05 -9.96
N ASP A 333 -14.04 -13.25 -11.27
CA ASP A 333 -13.02 -13.76 -12.18
C ASP A 333 -12.09 -12.66 -12.69
N ILE A 334 -12.53 -11.40 -12.70
CA ILE A 334 -11.76 -10.26 -13.23
C ILE A 334 -10.60 -9.95 -12.29
N SER A 335 -10.87 -9.69 -11.01
CA SER A 335 -9.81 -9.37 -10.04
C SER A 335 -8.89 -10.57 -9.80
N ARG A 336 -9.43 -11.79 -9.90
CA ARG A 336 -8.62 -13.01 -9.80
C ARG A 336 -7.64 -13.13 -10.96
N GLN A 337 -8.08 -12.89 -12.19
CA GLN A 337 -7.19 -12.90 -13.36
C GLN A 337 -6.15 -11.78 -13.26
N TYR A 338 -6.57 -10.57 -12.89
CA TYR A 338 -5.69 -9.43 -12.70
C TYR A 338 -4.57 -9.72 -11.68
N ILE A 339 -4.90 -10.10 -10.44
CA ILE A 339 -3.90 -10.41 -9.40
C ILE A 339 -3.03 -11.62 -9.80
N SER A 340 -3.59 -12.59 -10.53
CA SER A 340 -2.84 -13.73 -11.06
C SER A 340 -1.80 -13.31 -12.11
N THR A 341 -2.11 -12.35 -12.98
CA THR A 341 -1.16 -11.80 -13.95
C THR A 341 -0.03 -11.05 -13.27
N ILE A 342 -0.34 -10.23 -12.26
CA ILE A 342 0.69 -9.57 -11.43
C ILE A 342 1.58 -10.62 -10.76
N ALA A 343 0.99 -11.65 -10.13
CA ALA A 343 1.73 -12.75 -9.51
C ALA A 343 2.69 -13.46 -10.48
N LYS A 344 2.31 -13.65 -11.76
CA LYS A 344 3.19 -14.26 -12.78
C LYS A 344 4.41 -13.39 -13.09
N ALA A 345 4.22 -12.08 -13.28
CA ALA A 345 5.32 -11.16 -13.53
C ALA A 345 6.25 -11.05 -12.31
N VAL A 346 5.69 -11.02 -11.10
CA VAL A 346 6.48 -11.06 -9.85
C VAL A 346 7.23 -12.39 -9.73
N SER A 347 6.60 -13.53 -10.06
CA SER A 347 7.26 -14.85 -10.07
C SER A 347 8.47 -14.87 -10.99
N HIS A 348 8.33 -14.29 -12.19
CA HIS A 348 9.43 -14.17 -13.14
C HIS A 348 10.62 -13.40 -12.54
N LEU A 349 10.36 -12.27 -11.88
CA LEU A 349 11.39 -11.45 -11.24
C LEU A 349 12.11 -12.11 -10.05
N TYR A 350 11.41 -13.00 -9.34
CA TYR A 350 11.96 -13.72 -8.19
C TYR A 350 12.58 -15.08 -8.56
N GLY A 351 12.30 -15.61 -9.75
CA GLY A 351 12.78 -16.92 -10.18
C GLY A 351 12.11 -18.10 -9.46
N TYR A 352 11.01 -17.85 -8.74
CA TYR A 352 10.18 -18.87 -8.09
C TYR A 352 8.71 -18.48 -8.15
N THR A 353 7.82 -19.46 -7.97
CA THR A 353 6.37 -19.23 -8.02
C THR A 353 5.90 -18.39 -6.84
N VAL A 354 5.36 -17.22 -7.13
CA VAL A 354 4.66 -16.33 -6.20
C VAL A 354 3.16 -16.55 -6.39
N SER A 355 2.46 -16.89 -5.31
CA SER A 355 0.99 -17.02 -5.32
C SER A 355 0.33 -15.68 -5.00
N THR A 356 -0.97 -15.55 -5.30
CA THR A 356 -1.75 -14.35 -4.95
C THR A 356 -1.84 -14.11 -3.43
N ALA A 357 -1.59 -15.14 -2.62
CA ALA A 357 -1.53 -15.01 -1.16
C ALA A 357 -0.26 -14.30 -0.68
N TRP A 358 0.81 -14.23 -1.48
CA TRP A 358 2.03 -13.51 -1.15
C TRP A 358 1.76 -12.03 -0.87
N PHE A 359 0.87 -11.40 -1.66
CA PHE A 359 0.48 -10.00 -1.47
C PHE A 359 -0.27 -9.75 -0.14
N ASN A 360 -0.87 -10.78 0.49
CA ASN A 360 -1.45 -10.65 1.83
C ASN A 360 -0.39 -10.49 2.91
N GLY A 361 0.82 -11.01 2.66
CA GLY A 361 1.97 -10.89 3.56
C GLY A 361 2.61 -9.50 3.53
N LEU A 362 2.36 -8.72 2.48
CA LEU A 362 2.79 -7.32 2.38
C LEU A 362 1.81 -6.42 3.13
N GLN A 363 1.91 -6.43 4.46
CA GLN A 363 1.00 -5.69 5.34
C GLN A 363 1.30 -4.19 5.36
N VAL A 364 0.25 -3.39 5.54
CA VAL A 364 0.34 -1.92 5.66
C VAL A 364 -0.32 -1.45 6.95
N ASN A 365 0.17 -0.33 7.50
CA ASN A 365 -0.42 0.27 8.71
C ASN A 365 -1.83 0.81 8.43
N ALA A 366 -2.73 0.66 9.41
CA ALA A 366 -4.06 1.26 9.34
C ALA A 366 -3.99 2.79 9.36
N GLY A 367 -4.68 3.44 8.41
CA GLY A 367 -4.67 4.89 8.32
C GLY A 367 -4.80 5.43 6.91
N LEU A 368 -4.25 6.63 6.71
CA LEU A 368 -4.14 7.32 5.44
C LEU A 368 -2.71 7.86 5.28
N VAL A 369 -2.23 7.93 4.03
CA VAL A 369 -0.94 8.52 3.63
C VAL A 369 -1.19 9.70 2.75
N ASP A 370 -0.45 10.79 2.99
CA ASP A 370 -0.50 12.01 2.16
C ASP A 370 -1.94 12.45 1.88
N TYR A 371 -2.78 12.41 2.90
CA TYR A 371 -4.17 12.83 2.84
C TYR A 371 -4.32 14.12 3.66
N GLN A 372 -5.04 15.11 3.11
CA GLN A 372 -5.21 16.43 3.72
C GLN A 372 -6.07 16.43 4.98
#